data_AF-A0A2H9RP13-F1
#
_entry.id   AF-A0A2H9RP13-F1
#
_cell.length_a   1.000
_cell.length_b   1.000
_cell.length_c   1.000
_cell.angle_alpha   90.00
_cell.angle_beta   90.00
_cell.angle_gamma   90.00
#
_symmetry.space_group_name_H-M   'P 1'
#
loop_
_entity.id
_entity.type
_entity.pdbx_description
1 polymer ?
#
loop_
_entity_poly.entity_id
_entity_poly.type
_entity_poly.pdbx_seq_one_letter_code
_entity_poly.pdbx_strand_id
1 'polypeptide(L)'
;EVMQASGTDAVHPGYGFLSENDDFARLCEKNKITFIGPTADSMNLCGDKMKCKAAMLKAKVPTVPGSPGLVTDVDDAEKIANEIGYPVMLKSVYGGGGRGIRIVTNDKELRAGYESVTAESILAVGKSAILVEKFLEKTRHIEYQFARDIHGNTVHIFERECSIQRRNQKLIEQTPSPTVDAETRERVGELVRNAAIAVDYTNLGTAEFLRADNGEFYFIEINARLQVEHPITEFVSGLDLVKLQLDIANGEPIPFKQSDLKMNGYAIECRINAEDTFLDFAPSTGPVPDVTIPVGPGVRCDTYLYPGCTVSPFYDSLMAKLVTWGQTFEESRTRMLAALNDFYIQGVETSIPLYKTILSSEEYKNGDLSTDFLKRYDMIERLTKDLKKEKEEKSEAALAAAIIHSEYFKSRVQNNTANNSNWKYKLD
;
A
#
# COMPACT_ATOMS: atom_id res chain seq x y z
N GLU A 1 2.32 -6.35 -30.39
CA GLU A 1 3.54 -6.69 -31.17
C GLU A 1 4.41 -7.73 -30.49
N VAL A 2 5.16 -7.42 -29.41
CA VAL A 2 6.04 -8.41 -28.73
C VAL A 2 5.29 -9.70 -28.38
N MET A 3 4.15 -9.59 -27.69
CA MET A 3 3.32 -10.75 -27.31
C MET A 3 2.87 -11.61 -28.52
N GLN A 4 2.60 -10.98 -29.67
CA GLN A 4 2.19 -11.69 -30.87
C GLN A 4 3.37 -12.37 -31.56
N ALA A 5 4.52 -11.69 -31.61
CA ALA A 5 5.74 -12.22 -32.21
C ALA A 5 6.31 -13.41 -31.40
N SER A 6 6.14 -13.41 -30.08
CA SER A 6 6.57 -14.50 -29.20
C SER A 6 5.61 -15.69 -29.15
N GLY A 7 4.40 -15.56 -29.70
CA GLY A 7 3.35 -16.58 -29.55
C GLY A 7 2.82 -16.70 -28.11
N THR A 8 2.73 -15.58 -27.40
CA THR A 8 2.23 -15.53 -26.02
C THR A 8 0.72 -15.75 -25.95
N ASP A 9 0.28 -16.68 -25.10
CA ASP A 9 -1.14 -16.99 -24.90
C ASP A 9 -1.82 -16.05 -23.90
N ALA A 10 -1.08 -15.55 -22.90
CA ALA A 10 -1.63 -14.74 -21.82
C ALA A 10 -0.64 -13.67 -21.32
N VAL A 11 -1.17 -12.58 -20.75
CA VAL A 11 -0.39 -11.52 -20.12
C VAL A 11 -0.87 -11.26 -18.70
N HIS A 12 0.05 -11.32 -17.74
CA HIS A 12 -0.18 -10.89 -16.37
C HIS A 12 0.31 -9.45 -16.22
N PRO A 13 -0.57 -8.48 -15.98
CA PRO A 13 -0.17 -7.07 -15.96
C PRO A 13 0.49 -6.65 -14.65
N GLY A 14 0.44 -7.51 -13.62
CA GLY A 14 0.92 -7.19 -12.28
C GLY A 14 0.04 -6.11 -11.63
N TYR A 15 0.68 -5.07 -11.09
CA TYR A 15 0.01 -3.88 -10.56
C TYR A 15 0.71 -2.62 -11.07
N GLY A 16 -0.03 -1.49 -11.10
CA GLY A 16 0.45 -0.27 -11.75
C GLY A 16 0.52 -0.40 -13.28
N PHE A 17 1.18 0.56 -13.94
CA PHE A 17 1.33 0.59 -15.40
C PHE A 17 0.02 0.38 -16.18
N LEU A 18 -0.16 -0.77 -16.83
CA LEU A 18 -1.32 -1.11 -17.67
C LEU A 18 -2.33 -2.05 -17.00
N SER A 19 -2.13 -2.37 -15.71
CA SER A 19 -2.99 -3.33 -14.99
C SER A 19 -4.43 -2.89 -14.79
N GLU A 20 -4.69 -1.58 -14.82
CA GLU A 20 -6.04 -0.99 -14.76
C GLU A 20 -6.34 -0.17 -16.02
N ASN A 21 -5.71 -0.53 -17.15
CA ASN A 21 -5.95 0.10 -18.45
C ASN A 21 -6.92 -0.77 -19.28
N ASP A 22 -8.17 -0.32 -19.38
CA ASP A 22 -9.23 -1.05 -20.06
C ASP A 22 -9.01 -1.15 -21.58
N ASP A 23 -8.38 -0.14 -22.20
CA ASP A 23 -7.98 -0.19 -23.61
C ASP A 23 -6.95 -1.30 -23.87
N PHE A 24 -6.01 -1.53 -22.95
CA PHE A 24 -5.02 -2.59 -23.04
C PHE A 24 -5.65 -3.97 -22.88
N ALA A 25 -6.55 -4.13 -21.89
CA ALA A 25 -7.34 -5.36 -21.74
C ALA A 25 -8.16 -5.65 -23.00
N ARG A 26 -8.83 -4.64 -23.56
CA ARG A 26 -9.62 -4.75 -24.81
C ARG A 26 -8.75 -5.09 -26.01
N LEU A 27 -7.52 -4.58 -26.05
CA LEU A 27 -6.55 -4.93 -27.09
C LEU A 27 -6.10 -6.39 -26.97
N CYS A 28 -5.90 -6.90 -25.74
CA CYS A 28 -5.60 -8.31 -25.50
C CYS A 28 -6.74 -9.21 -25.99
N GLU A 29 -7.99 -8.90 -25.61
CA GLU A 29 -9.20 -9.59 -26.06
C GLU A 29 -9.29 -9.65 -27.60
N LYS A 30 -9.12 -8.49 -28.27
CA LYS A 30 -9.15 -8.39 -29.74
C LYS A 30 -8.08 -9.25 -30.42
N ASN A 31 -6.92 -9.42 -29.79
CA ASN A 31 -5.80 -10.19 -30.32
C ASN A 31 -5.77 -11.63 -29.80
N LYS A 32 -6.81 -12.09 -29.10
CA LYS A 32 -6.91 -13.45 -28.52
C LYS A 32 -5.76 -13.80 -27.57
N ILE A 33 -5.28 -12.81 -26.83
CA ILE A 33 -4.34 -12.98 -25.74
C ILE A 33 -5.15 -12.87 -24.45
N THR A 34 -5.08 -13.88 -23.58
CA THR A 34 -5.80 -13.86 -22.30
C THR A 34 -5.20 -12.79 -21.39
N PHE A 35 -6.01 -11.80 -21.04
CA PHE A 35 -5.65 -10.85 -20.01
C PHE A 35 -5.91 -11.49 -18.64
N ILE A 36 -4.87 -11.65 -17.81
CA ILE A 36 -5.00 -12.24 -16.47
C ILE A 36 -5.49 -11.14 -15.51
N GLY A 37 -6.80 -10.95 -15.47
CA GLY A 37 -7.50 -9.92 -14.70
C GLY A 37 -8.98 -9.83 -15.06
N PRO A 38 -9.69 -8.76 -14.65
CA PRO A 38 -11.08 -8.54 -15.04
C PRO A 38 -11.21 -8.21 -16.54
N THR A 39 -12.43 -8.34 -17.07
CA THR A 39 -12.76 -7.92 -18.44
C THR A 39 -12.55 -6.42 -18.63
N ALA A 40 -12.31 -5.98 -19.87
CA ALA A 40 -12.16 -4.55 -20.18
C ALA A 40 -13.38 -3.72 -19.75
N ASP A 41 -14.59 -4.25 -19.93
CA ASP A 41 -15.83 -3.55 -19.54
C ASP A 41 -15.99 -3.44 -18.02
N SER A 42 -15.65 -4.48 -17.27
CA SER A 42 -15.66 -4.44 -15.80
C SER A 42 -14.62 -3.45 -15.28
N MET A 43 -13.41 -3.47 -15.84
CA MET A 43 -12.34 -2.54 -15.50
C MET A 43 -12.73 -1.08 -15.78
N ASN A 44 -13.36 -0.80 -16.93
CA ASN A 44 -13.87 0.53 -17.25
C ASN A 44 -14.94 0.99 -16.24
N LEU A 45 -15.86 0.10 -15.86
CA LEU A 45 -16.89 0.39 -14.86
C LEU A 45 -16.29 0.66 -13.48
N CYS A 46 -15.30 -0.11 -13.05
CA CYS A 46 -14.60 0.10 -11.78
C CYS A 46 -13.82 1.42 -11.75
N GLY A 47 -13.15 1.79 -12.85
CA GLY A 47 -12.39 3.03 -12.99
C GLY A 47 -13.25 4.30 -13.07
N ASP A 48 -14.50 4.19 -13.54
CA ASP A 48 -15.44 5.31 -13.58
C ASP A 48 -16.12 5.50 -12.21
N LYS A 49 -15.59 6.43 -11.41
CA LYS A 49 -16.07 6.70 -10.04
C LYS A 49 -17.58 6.91 -9.94
N MET A 50 -18.20 7.59 -10.91
CA MET A 50 -19.64 7.88 -10.85
C MET A 50 -20.46 6.64 -11.17
N LYS A 51 -20.10 5.91 -12.24
CA LYS A 51 -20.79 4.67 -12.60
C LYS A 51 -20.59 3.57 -11.56
N CYS A 52 -19.37 3.44 -11.04
CA CYS A 52 -19.04 2.51 -9.96
C CYS A 52 -19.87 2.82 -8.71
N LYS A 53 -19.92 4.09 -8.26
CA LYS A 53 -20.76 4.51 -7.12
C LYS A 53 -22.24 4.20 -7.35
N ALA A 54 -22.76 4.47 -8.55
CA ALA A 54 -24.14 4.15 -8.90
C ALA A 54 -24.41 2.63 -8.87
N ALA A 55 -23.47 1.80 -9.36
CA ALA A 55 -23.56 0.35 -9.28
C ALA A 55 -23.56 -0.14 -7.82
N MET A 56 -22.69 0.41 -6.97
CA MET A 56 -22.64 0.09 -5.54
C MET A 56 -23.95 0.42 -4.82
N LEU A 57 -24.51 1.61 -5.06
CA LEU A 57 -25.80 2.02 -4.48
C LEU A 57 -26.94 1.08 -4.92
N LYS A 58 -26.97 0.70 -6.20
CA LYS A 58 -27.94 -0.28 -6.71
C LYS A 58 -27.77 -1.66 -6.05
N ALA A 59 -26.53 -2.03 -5.75
CA ALA A 59 -26.18 -3.26 -5.04
C ALA A 59 -26.34 -3.17 -3.51
N LYS A 60 -26.82 -2.03 -2.98
CA LYS A 60 -26.97 -1.75 -1.55
C LYS A 60 -25.64 -1.81 -0.78
N VAL A 61 -24.52 -1.54 -1.46
CA VAL A 61 -23.21 -1.36 -0.83
C VAL A 61 -23.11 0.10 -0.38
N PRO A 62 -22.96 0.38 0.92
CA PRO A 62 -22.89 1.76 1.41
C PRO A 62 -21.68 2.48 0.83
N THR A 63 -21.87 3.69 0.32
CA THR A 63 -20.81 4.57 -0.18
C THR A 63 -20.73 5.81 0.69
N VAL A 64 -19.60 6.54 0.66
CA VAL A 64 -19.47 7.79 1.42
C VAL A 64 -20.65 8.74 1.11
N PRO A 65 -21.39 9.22 2.12
CA PRO A 65 -22.48 10.16 1.92
C PRO A 65 -21.99 11.36 1.13
N GLY A 66 -22.72 11.77 0.10
CA GLY A 66 -22.25 12.78 -0.83
C GLY A 66 -23.30 13.19 -1.81
N SER A 67 -22.95 14.14 -2.67
CA SER A 67 -23.79 14.55 -3.79
C SER A 67 -24.11 13.34 -4.69
N PRO A 68 -25.36 13.23 -5.17
CA PRO A 68 -25.78 12.12 -6.06
C PRO A 68 -25.12 12.21 -7.45
N GLY A 69 -24.56 13.37 -7.79
CA GLY A 69 -23.81 13.64 -8.99
C GLY A 69 -23.01 14.92 -8.82
N LEU A 70 -22.60 15.53 -9.94
CA LEU A 70 -21.93 16.82 -9.94
C LEU A 70 -22.84 17.89 -9.37
N VAL A 71 -22.30 18.74 -8.50
CA VAL A 71 -23.02 19.93 -8.03
C VAL A 71 -23.05 20.98 -9.12
N THR A 72 -24.17 21.69 -9.25
CA THR A 72 -24.34 22.68 -10.35
C THR A 72 -23.66 24.01 -10.05
N ASP A 73 -23.70 24.42 -8.80
CA ASP A 73 -23.18 25.69 -8.30
C ASP A 73 -22.91 25.62 -6.80
N VAL A 74 -22.46 26.73 -6.24
CA VAL A 74 -22.10 26.84 -4.82
C VAL A 74 -23.31 26.71 -3.90
N ASP A 75 -24.50 27.13 -4.33
CA ASP A 75 -25.71 27.08 -3.50
C ASP A 75 -26.23 25.63 -3.41
N ASP A 76 -26.17 24.87 -4.51
CA ASP A 76 -26.42 23.43 -4.53
C ASP A 76 -25.42 22.67 -3.64
N ALA A 77 -24.13 23.01 -3.71
CA ALA A 77 -23.10 22.43 -2.86
C ALA A 77 -23.34 22.71 -1.36
N GLU A 78 -23.75 23.93 -1.01
CA GLU A 78 -24.08 24.33 0.36
C GLU A 78 -25.31 23.58 0.89
N LYS A 79 -26.36 23.44 0.06
CA LYS A 79 -27.55 22.68 0.43
C LYS A 79 -27.22 21.22 0.74
N ILE A 80 -26.46 20.57 -0.14
CA ILE A 80 -26.04 19.18 0.03
C ILE A 80 -25.15 19.03 1.27
N ALA A 81 -24.23 19.97 1.52
CA ALA A 81 -23.39 19.95 2.71
C ALA A 81 -24.19 20.06 4.01
N ASN A 82 -25.25 20.86 4.01
CA ASN A 82 -26.16 20.99 5.15
C ASN A 82 -27.02 19.74 5.38
N GLU A 83 -27.41 19.03 4.31
CA GLU A 83 -28.09 17.72 4.41
C GLU A 83 -27.17 16.61 4.95
N ILE A 84 -25.91 16.59 4.52
CA ILE A 84 -24.89 15.63 4.97
C ILE A 84 -24.36 15.97 6.38
N GLY A 85 -24.35 17.25 6.72
CA GLY A 85 -23.71 17.84 7.89
C GLY A 85 -22.20 18.02 7.71
N TYR A 86 -21.66 19.11 8.25
CA TYR A 86 -20.22 19.38 8.29
C TYR A 86 -19.45 18.45 9.25
N PRO A 87 -18.11 18.31 9.12
CA PRO A 87 -17.30 18.77 7.99
C PRO A 87 -17.59 17.97 6.71
N VAL A 88 -17.42 18.63 5.55
CA VAL A 88 -17.52 18.01 4.22
C VAL A 88 -16.27 18.29 3.42
N MET A 89 -16.11 17.54 2.33
CA MET A 89 -14.98 17.62 1.43
C MET A 89 -15.50 17.92 0.02
N LEU A 90 -14.99 19.00 -0.57
CA LEU A 90 -15.16 19.34 -1.97
C LEU A 90 -14.08 18.59 -2.77
N LYS A 91 -14.51 17.84 -3.80
CA LYS A 91 -13.60 17.09 -4.68
C LYS A 91 -13.85 17.44 -6.14
N SER A 92 -12.79 17.81 -6.86
CA SER A 92 -12.81 17.86 -8.31
C SER A 92 -12.74 16.45 -8.90
N VAL A 93 -13.61 16.15 -9.87
CA VAL A 93 -13.58 14.88 -10.64
C VAL A 93 -12.32 14.78 -11.50
N TYR A 94 -11.72 15.91 -11.86
CA TYR A 94 -10.49 15.98 -12.65
C TYR A 94 -9.23 16.12 -11.78
N GLY A 95 -9.37 16.05 -10.45
CA GLY A 95 -8.25 16.15 -9.51
C GLY A 95 -7.49 14.84 -9.32
N GLY A 96 -6.17 14.93 -9.15
CA GLY A 96 -5.29 13.82 -8.81
C GLY A 96 -4.15 14.29 -7.90
N GLY A 97 -3.60 13.38 -7.06
CA GLY A 97 -2.46 13.67 -6.18
C GLY A 97 -2.72 14.75 -5.12
N GLY A 98 -3.95 14.83 -4.59
CA GLY A 98 -4.34 15.80 -3.54
C GLY A 98 -4.72 17.20 -4.03
N ARG A 99 -4.62 17.48 -5.34
CA ARG A 99 -5.08 18.76 -5.94
C ARG A 99 -6.59 18.73 -6.20
N GLY A 100 -7.27 19.87 -6.05
CA GLY A 100 -8.71 19.95 -6.21
C GLY A 100 -9.51 19.27 -5.09
N ILE A 101 -8.95 19.16 -3.89
CA ILE A 101 -9.61 18.65 -2.69
C ILE A 101 -9.56 19.73 -1.60
N ARG A 102 -10.70 20.03 -0.98
CA ARG A 102 -10.81 20.97 0.16
C ARG A 102 -11.76 20.44 1.22
N ILE A 103 -11.30 20.42 2.46
CA ILE A 103 -12.15 20.15 3.63
C ILE A 103 -12.71 21.49 4.10
N VAL A 104 -14.00 21.54 4.35
CA VAL A 104 -14.72 22.74 4.79
C VAL A 104 -15.62 22.38 5.97
N THR A 105 -15.71 23.29 6.94
CA THR A 105 -16.37 23.02 8.23
C THR A 105 -17.64 23.84 8.45
N ASN A 106 -17.94 24.78 7.56
CA ASN A 106 -19.10 25.66 7.61
C ASN A 106 -19.40 26.26 6.22
N ASP A 107 -20.56 26.89 6.07
CA ASP A 107 -21.02 27.47 4.80
C ASP A 107 -20.06 28.52 4.22
N LYS A 108 -19.47 29.36 5.07
CA LYS A 108 -18.52 30.40 4.64
C LYS A 108 -17.26 29.78 4.02
N GLU A 109 -16.72 28.76 4.67
CA GLU A 109 -15.59 27.99 4.15
C GLU A 109 -15.98 27.21 2.89
N LEU A 110 -17.19 26.66 2.81
CA LEU A 110 -17.68 25.97 1.64
C LEU A 110 -17.70 26.87 0.41
N ARG A 111 -18.24 28.10 0.54
CA ARG A 111 -18.29 29.05 -0.58
C ARG A 111 -16.90 29.40 -1.09
N ALA A 112 -15.99 29.78 -0.18
CA ALA A 112 -14.60 30.09 -0.54
C ALA A 112 -13.86 28.86 -1.11
N GLY A 113 -14.10 27.69 -0.53
CA GLY A 113 -13.52 26.43 -0.97
C GLY A 113 -14.00 26.03 -2.37
N TYR A 114 -15.28 26.23 -2.67
CA TYR A 114 -15.87 25.94 -3.97
C TYR A 114 -15.25 26.78 -5.09
N GLU A 115 -15.10 28.07 -4.86
CA GLU A 115 -14.42 28.98 -5.80
C GLU A 115 -12.97 28.56 -6.04
N SER A 116 -12.23 28.25 -4.96
CA SER A 116 -10.84 27.81 -5.04
C SER A 116 -10.70 26.49 -5.80
N VAL A 117 -11.50 25.47 -5.50
CA VAL A 117 -11.46 24.17 -6.19
C VAL A 117 -11.86 24.29 -7.65
N THR A 118 -12.85 25.14 -7.95
CA THR A 118 -13.28 25.42 -9.34
C THR A 118 -12.15 26.05 -10.14
N ALA A 119 -11.52 27.09 -9.59
CA ALA A 119 -10.41 27.78 -10.24
C ALA A 119 -9.22 26.84 -10.50
N GLU A 120 -8.84 26.03 -9.51
CA GLU A 120 -7.78 25.02 -9.67
C GLU A 120 -8.12 24.00 -10.78
N SER A 121 -9.36 23.52 -10.81
CA SER A 121 -9.81 22.54 -11.81
C SER A 121 -9.78 23.11 -13.22
N ILE A 122 -10.28 24.33 -13.42
CA ILE A 122 -10.24 25.03 -14.71
C ILE A 122 -8.80 25.30 -15.16
N LEU A 123 -7.93 25.75 -14.25
CA LEU A 123 -6.52 25.99 -14.58
C LEU A 123 -5.79 24.70 -14.98
N ALA A 124 -6.14 23.58 -14.37
CA ALA A 124 -5.49 22.30 -14.65
C ALA A 124 -5.96 21.65 -15.96
N VAL A 125 -7.27 21.68 -16.26
CA VAL A 125 -7.86 20.89 -17.35
C VAL A 125 -8.87 21.64 -18.23
N GLY A 126 -9.05 22.94 -18.03
CA GLY A 126 -9.96 23.79 -18.82
C GLY A 126 -11.45 23.63 -18.52
N LYS A 127 -11.81 22.81 -17.53
CA LYS A 127 -13.20 22.54 -17.10
C LYS A 127 -13.27 22.21 -15.61
N SER A 128 -14.43 22.40 -14.99
CA SER A 128 -14.68 22.04 -13.58
C SER A 128 -15.82 21.03 -13.48
N ALA A 129 -15.71 20.11 -12.52
CA ALA A 129 -16.73 19.16 -12.13
C ALA A 129 -16.47 18.84 -10.67
N ILE A 130 -17.38 19.23 -9.78
CA ILE A 130 -17.19 19.15 -8.32
C ILE A 130 -18.21 18.19 -7.72
N LEU A 131 -17.77 17.45 -6.71
CA LEU A 131 -18.58 16.62 -5.83
C LEU A 131 -18.45 17.12 -4.39
N VAL A 132 -19.50 16.94 -3.60
CA VAL A 132 -19.49 17.15 -2.15
C VAL A 132 -19.56 15.77 -1.50
N GLU A 133 -18.65 15.45 -0.60
CA GLU A 133 -18.67 14.21 0.17
C GLU A 133 -18.50 14.49 1.66
N LYS A 134 -19.06 13.64 2.52
CA LYS A 134 -18.81 13.71 3.96
C LYS A 134 -17.31 13.57 4.22
N PHE A 135 -16.75 14.47 5.00
CA PHE A 135 -15.41 14.28 5.53
C PHE A 135 -15.51 13.38 6.78
N LEU A 136 -14.86 12.23 6.70
CA LEU A 136 -14.84 11.24 7.78
C LEU A 136 -13.49 11.34 8.50
N GLU A 137 -13.53 11.85 9.73
CA GLU A 137 -12.35 11.95 10.59
C GLU A 137 -11.92 10.58 11.13
N LYS A 138 -10.62 10.43 11.42
CA LYS A 138 -10.03 9.24 12.05
C LYS A 138 -10.44 7.93 11.38
N THR A 139 -10.59 7.96 10.06
CA THR A 139 -11.01 6.78 9.31
C THR A 139 -9.92 5.73 9.30
N ARG A 140 -10.36 4.48 9.27
CA ARG A 140 -9.51 3.35 8.94
C ARG A 140 -9.73 2.99 7.49
N HIS A 141 -8.64 2.64 6.81
CA HIS A 141 -8.70 2.09 5.46
C HIS A 141 -8.74 0.57 5.60
N ILE A 142 -9.91 -0.01 5.37
CA ILE A 142 -10.12 -1.47 5.41
C ILE A 142 -10.48 -1.92 4.01
N GLU A 143 -9.83 -2.97 3.54
CA GLU A 143 -10.08 -3.49 2.20
C GLU A 143 -10.27 -5.00 2.24
N TYR A 144 -11.04 -5.53 1.30
CA TYR A 144 -11.31 -6.96 1.20
C TYR A 144 -10.82 -7.50 -0.12
N GLN A 145 -10.00 -8.55 -0.04
CA GLN A 145 -9.71 -9.36 -1.21
C GLN A 145 -10.97 -10.09 -1.63
N PHE A 146 -11.20 -10.20 -2.93
CA PHE A 146 -12.21 -11.09 -3.47
C PHE A 146 -11.74 -11.77 -4.76
N ALA A 147 -12.46 -12.82 -5.14
CA ALA A 147 -12.30 -13.50 -6.41
C ALA A 147 -13.68 -13.82 -6.99
N ARG A 148 -13.81 -13.67 -8.32
CA ARG A 148 -14.97 -14.13 -9.07
C ARG A 148 -14.53 -14.85 -10.34
N ASP A 149 -15.00 -16.07 -10.56
CA ASP A 149 -14.72 -16.81 -11.80
C ASP A 149 -15.81 -16.57 -12.87
N ILE A 150 -15.53 -17.08 -14.08
CA ILE A 150 -16.46 -17.01 -15.22
C ILE A 150 -17.70 -17.90 -15.04
N HIS A 151 -17.70 -18.79 -14.05
CA HIS A 151 -18.82 -19.67 -13.70
C HIS A 151 -19.78 -19.01 -12.71
N GLY A 152 -19.45 -17.81 -12.23
CA GLY A 152 -20.25 -17.01 -11.30
C GLY A 152 -19.95 -17.28 -9.83
N ASN A 153 -19.00 -18.16 -9.50
CA ASN A 153 -18.58 -18.34 -8.11
C ASN A 153 -17.89 -17.06 -7.64
N THR A 154 -18.31 -16.54 -6.49
CA THR A 154 -17.79 -15.29 -5.92
C THR A 154 -17.48 -15.53 -4.45
N VAL A 155 -16.28 -15.15 -4.01
CA VAL A 155 -15.81 -15.31 -2.62
C VAL A 155 -15.04 -14.08 -2.18
N HIS A 156 -15.10 -13.74 -0.89
CA HIS A 156 -14.14 -12.82 -0.28
C HIS A 156 -13.06 -13.62 0.46
N ILE A 157 -11.83 -13.10 0.47
CA ILE A 157 -10.65 -13.73 1.08
C ILE A 157 -10.14 -12.80 2.18
N PHE A 158 -10.99 -12.61 3.19
CA PHE A 158 -10.76 -11.77 4.37
C PHE A 158 -10.41 -10.31 4.06
N GLU A 159 -10.18 -9.53 5.10
CA GLU A 159 -9.84 -8.12 5.06
C GLU A 159 -8.36 -7.85 5.34
N ARG A 160 -7.91 -6.67 4.92
CA ARG A 160 -6.63 -6.06 5.31
C ARG A 160 -6.89 -4.67 5.88
N GLU A 161 -6.15 -4.33 6.92
CA GLU A 161 -6.08 -2.99 7.51
C GLU A 161 -4.87 -2.27 6.91
N CYS A 162 -5.13 -1.19 6.17
CA CYS A 162 -4.13 -0.43 5.43
C CYS A 162 -4.08 1.03 5.91
N SER A 163 -4.41 1.27 7.18
CA SER A 163 -4.58 2.61 7.76
C SER A 163 -3.27 3.36 7.98
N ILE A 164 -2.12 2.68 8.09
CA ILE A 164 -0.84 3.36 8.25
C ILE A 164 -0.37 3.87 6.89
N GLN A 165 -0.53 5.17 6.67
CA GLN A 165 -0.33 5.82 5.37
C GLN A 165 0.48 7.12 5.50
N ARG A 166 1.13 7.52 4.39
CA ARG A 166 1.71 8.85 4.19
C ARG A 166 1.17 9.46 2.90
N ARG A 167 0.44 10.58 3.00
CA ARG A 167 -0.18 11.25 1.82
C ARG A 167 -1.01 10.26 0.98
N ASN A 168 -1.85 9.47 1.65
CA ASN A 168 -2.69 8.42 1.06
C ASN A 168 -1.93 7.24 0.41
N GLN A 169 -0.60 7.17 0.58
CA GLN A 169 0.20 6.01 0.18
C GLN A 169 0.33 5.06 1.37
N LYS A 170 -0.05 3.80 1.20
CA LYS A 170 0.04 2.76 2.23
C LYS A 170 1.51 2.45 2.54
N LEU A 171 1.80 2.21 3.81
CA LEU A 171 3.17 1.96 4.32
C LEU A 171 3.28 0.63 5.08
N ILE A 172 2.32 0.39 5.97
CA ILE A 172 2.20 -0.84 6.76
C ILE A 172 0.77 -1.35 6.62
N GLU A 173 0.64 -2.61 6.26
CA GLU A 173 -0.62 -3.32 6.11
C GLU A 173 -0.63 -4.52 7.04
N GLN A 174 -1.79 -4.86 7.60
CA GLN A 174 -1.93 -6.04 8.44
C GLN A 174 -3.25 -6.76 8.23
N THR A 175 -3.27 -8.05 8.54
CA THR A 175 -4.49 -8.86 8.58
C THR A 175 -4.44 -9.86 9.74
N PRO A 176 -5.55 -10.09 10.44
CA PRO A 176 -6.80 -9.34 10.38
C PRO A 176 -6.68 -7.89 10.87
N SER A 177 -7.72 -7.10 10.59
CA SER A 177 -7.90 -5.79 11.24
C SER A 177 -8.19 -5.99 12.72
N PRO A 178 -7.64 -5.15 13.62
CA PRO A 178 -7.96 -5.19 15.05
C PRO A 178 -9.41 -4.77 15.34
N THR A 179 -10.12 -4.18 14.37
CA THR A 179 -11.49 -3.66 14.54
C THR A 179 -12.55 -4.45 13.76
N VAL A 180 -12.16 -5.55 13.13
CA VAL A 180 -13.05 -6.43 12.36
C VAL A 180 -13.11 -7.79 13.03
N ASP A 181 -14.20 -8.04 13.75
CA ASP A 181 -14.52 -9.36 14.29
C ASP A 181 -15.12 -10.29 13.22
N ALA A 182 -15.45 -11.53 13.60
CA ALA A 182 -15.98 -12.51 12.66
C ALA A 182 -17.33 -12.10 12.06
N GLU A 183 -18.22 -11.50 12.85
CA GLU A 183 -19.53 -11.04 12.40
C GLU A 183 -19.41 -9.88 11.40
N THR A 184 -18.58 -8.89 11.73
CA THR A 184 -18.29 -7.77 10.82
C THR A 184 -17.63 -8.25 9.54
N ARG A 185 -16.71 -9.23 9.64
CA ARG A 185 -16.03 -9.81 8.49
C ARG A 185 -16.99 -10.47 7.52
N GLU A 186 -17.92 -11.27 8.02
CA GLU A 186 -18.93 -11.91 7.18
C GLU A 186 -19.85 -10.85 6.57
N ARG A 187 -20.38 -9.94 7.40
CA ARG A 187 -21.31 -8.89 6.95
C ARG A 187 -20.71 -7.99 5.86
N VAL A 188 -19.47 -7.53 6.02
CA VAL A 188 -18.79 -6.70 5.01
C VAL A 188 -18.32 -7.55 3.84
N GLY A 189 -17.91 -8.80 4.08
CA GLY A 189 -17.63 -9.79 3.04
C GLY A 189 -18.80 -10.00 2.07
N GLU A 190 -20.04 -10.05 2.58
CA GLU A 190 -21.25 -10.07 1.74
C GLU A 190 -21.38 -8.84 0.85
N LEU A 191 -21.10 -7.65 1.39
CA LEU A 191 -21.12 -6.40 0.63
C LEU A 191 -20.09 -6.44 -0.50
N VAL A 192 -18.92 -7.03 -0.26
CA VAL A 192 -17.85 -7.20 -1.25
C VAL A 192 -18.29 -8.16 -2.36
N ARG A 193 -18.93 -9.28 -2.03
CA ARG A 193 -19.47 -10.20 -3.05
C ARG A 193 -20.55 -9.52 -3.89
N ASN A 194 -21.44 -8.75 -3.25
CA ASN A 194 -22.45 -7.96 -3.97
C ASN A 194 -21.82 -6.90 -4.87
N ALA A 195 -20.76 -6.24 -4.42
CA ALA A 195 -20.00 -5.27 -5.21
C ALA A 195 -19.39 -5.93 -6.46
N ALA A 196 -18.71 -7.07 -6.29
CA ALA A 196 -18.09 -7.82 -7.38
C ALA A 196 -19.11 -8.28 -8.44
N ILE A 197 -20.28 -8.76 -7.99
CA ILE A 197 -21.39 -9.16 -8.88
C ILE A 197 -21.95 -7.94 -9.63
N ALA A 198 -22.12 -6.81 -8.94
CA ALA A 198 -22.73 -5.60 -9.50
C ALA A 198 -21.92 -4.98 -10.65
N VAL A 199 -20.60 -5.20 -10.66
CA VAL A 199 -19.69 -4.73 -11.72
C VAL A 199 -19.26 -5.84 -12.68
N ASP A 200 -19.94 -7.00 -12.62
CA ASP A 200 -19.64 -8.19 -13.41
C ASP A 200 -18.14 -8.55 -13.41
N TYR A 201 -17.53 -8.50 -12.23
CA TYR A 201 -16.09 -8.66 -12.06
C TYR A 201 -15.63 -10.08 -12.39
N THR A 202 -14.43 -10.25 -12.95
CA THR A 202 -13.78 -11.56 -13.10
C THR A 202 -12.35 -11.51 -12.58
N ASN A 203 -11.79 -12.66 -12.20
CA ASN A 203 -10.48 -12.79 -11.58
C ASN A 203 -10.45 -12.20 -10.14
N LEU A 204 -9.28 -11.80 -9.66
CA LEU A 204 -9.07 -11.27 -8.31
C LEU A 204 -9.06 -9.75 -8.32
N GLY A 205 -9.70 -9.16 -7.32
CA GLY A 205 -9.72 -7.72 -7.08
C GLY A 205 -9.83 -7.39 -5.61
N THR A 206 -9.74 -6.10 -5.29
CA THR A 206 -9.92 -5.61 -3.93
C THR A 206 -10.99 -4.55 -3.87
N ALA A 207 -11.93 -4.67 -2.94
CA ALA A 207 -12.87 -3.61 -2.62
C ALA A 207 -12.37 -2.84 -1.38
N GLU A 208 -12.17 -1.52 -1.53
CA GLU A 208 -11.66 -0.64 -0.47
C GLU A 208 -12.80 0.11 0.24
N PHE A 209 -12.70 0.24 1.56
CA PHE A 209 -13.66 0.92 2.42
C PHE A 209 -12.96 1.88 3.38
N LEU A 210 -13.61 3.02 3.63
CA LEU A 210 -13.36 3.80 4.84
C LEU A 210 -14.26 3.27 5.95
N ARG A 211 -13.66 2.79 7.03
CA ARG A 211 -14.38 2.52 8.27
C ARG A 211 -14.32 3.77 9.14
N ALA A 212 -15.48 4.37 9.41
CA ALA A 212 -15.60 5.51 10.30
C ALA A 212 -15.50 5.09 11.78
N ASP A 213 -15.29 6.05 12.66
CA ASP A 213 -15.12 5.82 14.10
C ASP A 213 -16.35 5.18 14.75
N ASN A 214 -17.54 5.44 14.19
CA ASN A 214 -18.80 4.82 14.59
C ASN A 214 -18.94 3.33 14.17
N GLY A 215 -17.95 2.77 13.47
CA GLY A 215 -17.94 1.37 13.01
C GLY A 215 -18.56 1.14 11.63
N GLU A 216 -19.12 2.18 10.99
CA GLU A 216 -19.72 2.06 9.67
C GLU A 216 -18.67 1.99 8.56
N PHE A 217 -18.97 1.20 7.53
CA PHE A 217 -18.10 0.98 6.37
C PHE A 217 -18.68 1.70 5.15
N TYR A 218 -17.84 2.48 4.47
CA TYR A 218 -18.20 3.20 3.27
C TYR A 218 -17.26 2.82 2.14
N PHE A 219 -17.81 2.21 1.10
CA PHE A 219 -17.09 1.86 -0.11
C PHE A 219 -16.46 3.11 -0.75
N ILE A 220 -15.23 2.93 -1.23
CA ILE A 220 -14.46 3.96 -1.94
C ILE A 220 -14.27 3.54 -3.40
N GLU A 221 -13.68 2.37 -3.63
CA GLU A 221 -13.29 1.92 -4.96
C GLU A 221 -13.07 0.40 -5.01
N ILE A 222 -13.03 -0.13 -6.24
CA ILE A 222 -12.50 -1.47 -6.53
C ILE A 222 -11.18 -1.28 -7.28
N ASN A 223 -10.10 -1.85 -6.74
CA ASN A 223 -8.85 -1.99 -7.46
C ASN A 223 -8.99 -3.20 -8.40
N ALA A 224 -8.96 -2.95 -9.70
CA ALA A 224 -9.26 -3.92 -10.74
C ALA A 224 -8.06 -4.84 -11.08
N ARG A 225 -7.32 -5.25 -10.03
CA ARG A 225 -6.04 -5.97 -10.10
C ARG A 225 -5.67 -6.53 -8.73
N LEU A 226 -4.61 -7.36 -8.71
CA LEU A 226 -3.92 -7.70 -7.47
C LEU A 226 -3.23 -6.46 -6.87
N GLN A 227 -3.11 -6.43 -5.55
CA GLN A 227 -2.47 -5.34 -4.81
C GLN A 227 -1.10 -5.75 -4.27
N VAL A 228 -0.31 -4.76 -3.84
CA VAL A 228 1.05 -4.94 -3.32
C VAL A 228 1.02 -5.85 -2.08
N GLU A 229 0.05 -5.58 -1.21
CA GLU A 229 -0.22 -6.19 0.10
C GLU A 229 -1.00 -7.52 0.05
N HIS A 230 -1.13 -8.17 -1.13
CA HIS A 230 -1.72 -9.51 -1.20
C HIS A 230 -0.98 -10.59 -0.37
N PRO A 231 0.35 -10.54 -0.13
CA PRO A 231 1.06 -11.59 0.62
C PRO A 231 0.54 -11.80 2.05
N ILE A 232 0.05 -10.76 2.72
CA ILE A 232 -0.50 -10.92 4.07
C ILE A 232 -1.79 -11.74 4.05
N THR A 233 -2.63 -11.59 3.01
CA THR A 233 -3.80 -12.44 2.79
C THR A 233 -3.39 -13.88 2.47
N GLU A 234 -2.35 -14.09 1.66
CA GLU A 234 -1.81 -15.43 1.37
C GLU A 234 -1.38 -16.15 2.64
N PHE A 235 -0.64 -15.47 3.53
CA PHE A 235 -0.19 -16.04 4.80
C PHE A 235 -1.33 -16.53 5.70
N VAL A 236 -2.40 -15.74 5.84
CA VAL A 236 -3.49 -16.09 6.76
C VAL A 236 -4.55 -17.00 6.15
N SER A 237 -4.63 -17.07 4.81
CA SER A 237 -5.58 -17.95 4.11
C SER A 237 -4.96 -19.28 3.68
N GLY A 238 -3.63 -19.34 3.52
CA GLY A 238 -2.93 -20.47 2.92
C GLY A 238 -3.12 -20.60 1.41
N LEU A 239 -3.68 -19.58 0.75
CA LEU A 239 -3.87 -19.55 -0.70
C LEU A 239 -2.70 -18.86 -1.38
N ASP A 240 -2.37 -19.32 -2.58
CA ASP A 240 -1.50 -18.61 -3.53
C ASP A 240 -2.42 -17.82 -4.48
N LEU A 241 -2.47 -16.50 -4.30
CA LEU A 241 -3.40 -15.64 -5.01
C LEU A 241 -2.97 -15.43 -6.46
N VAL A 242 -1.66 -15.35 -6.74
CA VAL A 242 -1.17 -15.24 -8.13
C VAL A 242 -1.50 -16.51 -8.91
N LYS A 243 -1.30 -17.69 -8.32
CA LYS A 243 -1.71 -18.96 -8.92
C LYS A 243 -3.24 -19.00 -9.14
N LEU A 244 -4.02 -18.56 -8.16
CA LEU A 244 -5.48 -18.50 -8.31
C LEU A 244 -5.90 -17.56 -9.46
N GLN A 245 -5.20 -16.44 -9.68
CA GLN A 245 -5.44 -15.57 -10.84
C GLN A 245 -5.21 -16.32 -12.16
N LEU A 246 -4.13 -17.09 -12.25
CA LEU A 246 -3.79 -17.89 -13.43
C LEU A 246 -4.84 -18.97 -13.68
N ASP A 247 -5.23 -19.72 -12.64
CA ASP A 247 -6.23 -20.80 -12.74
C ASP A 247 -7.58 -20.24 -13.21
N ILE A 248 -8.05 -19.13 -12.64
CA ILE A 248 -9.31 -18.48 -13.06
C ILE A 248 -9.21 -17.93 -14.49
N ALA A 249 -8.07 -17.33 -14.87
CA ALA A 249 -7.85 -16.86 -16.23
C ALA A 249 -7.80 -18.01 -17.26
N ASN A 250 -7.42 -19.21 -16.82
CA ASN A 250 -7.47 -20.44 -17.60
C ASN A 250 -8.90 -21.04 -17.69
N GLY A 251 -9.89 -20.39 -17.08
CA GLY A 251 -11.29 -20.81 -17.08
C GLY A 251 -11.64 -21.87 -16.02
N GLU A 252 -10.71 -22.17 -15.10
CA GLU A 252 -10.99 -23.08 -13.99
C GLU A 252 -11.95 -22.43 -12.99
N PRO A 253 -12.86 -23.20 -12.37
CA PRO A 253 -13.67 -22.71 -11.27
C PRO A 253 -12.82 -22.48 -10.03
N ILE A 254 -13.27 -21.55 -9.16
CA ILE A 254 -12.67 -21.37 -7.84
C ILE A 254 -12.76 -22.72 -7.08
N PRO A 255 -11.64 -23.28 -6.57
CA PRO A 255 -11.61 -24.65 -6.09
C PRO A 255 -12.15 -24.84 -4.67
N PHE A 256 -12.77 -23.80 -4.09
CA PHE A 256 -13.28 -23.77 -2.72
C PHE A 256 -14.53 -22.89 -2.60
N LYS A 257 -15.30 -23.11 -1.54
CA LYS A 257 -16.44 -22.29 -1.15
C LYS A 257 -16.03 -21.30 -0.06
N GLN A 258 -16.86 -20.27 0.17
CA GLN A 258 -16.66 -19.31 1.26
C GLN A 258 -16.49 -20.00 2.62
N SER A 259 -17.25 -21.07 2.88
CA SER A 259 -17.22 -21.84 4.13
C SER A 259 -15.92 -22.61 4.38
N ASP A 260 -15.11 -22.83 3.34
CA ASP A 260 -13.86 -23.58 3.44
C ASP A 260 -12.71 -22.68 3.92
N LEU A 261 -12.85 -21.36 3.76
CA LEU A 261 -11.86 -20.37 4.16
C LEU A 261 -11.83 -20.22 5.68
N LYS A 262 -10.63 -20.38 6.25
CA LYS A 262 -10.36 -20.16 7.67
C LYS A 262 -9.16 -19.25 7.81
N MET A 263 -9.32 -18.19 8.60
CA MET A 263 -8.22 -17.29 8.89
C MET A 263 -7.30 -17.91 9.94
N ASN A 264 -6.01 -18.00 9.63
CA ASN A 264 -5.01 -18.58 10.50
C ASN A 264 -3.91 -17.56 10.83
N GLY A 265 -3.86 -17.15 12.09
CA GLY A 265 -2.84 -16.23 12.60
C GLY A 265 -3.01 -14.78 12.11
N TYR A 266 -1.91 -14.05 12.16
CA TYR A 266 -1.80 -12.63 11.85
C TYR A 266 -0.62 -12.43 10.93
N ALA A 267 -0.74 -11.52 9.97
CA ALA A 267 0.36 -11.13 9.11
C ALA A 267 0.48 -9.62 9.01
N ILE A 268 1.71 -9.13 8.88
CA ILE A 268 2.05 -7.71 8.74
C ILE A 268 2.99 -7.58 7.54
N GLU A 269 2.74 -6.60 6.67
CA GLU A 269 3.63 -6.20 5.58
C GLU A 269 4.17 -4.79 5.87
N CYS A 270 5.44 -4.58 5.55
CA CYS A 270 6.11 -3.28 5.55
C CYS A 270 6.72 -3.04 4.17
N ARG A 271 6.40 -1.90 3.56
CA ARG A 271 6.92 -1.47 2.26
C ARG A 271 8.30 -0.84 2.39
N ILE A 272 9.35 -1.61 2.17
CA ILE A 272 10.72 -1.08 2.29
C ILE A 272 11.01 -0.19 1.09
N ASN A 273 10.88 1.12 1.30
CA ASN A 273 11.06 2.15 0.27
C ASN A 273 12.42 2.81 0.40
N ALA A 274 13.00 3.21 -0.73
CA ALA A 274 14.19 4.02 -0.81
C ALA A 274 13.81 5.50 -0.68
N GLU A 275 13.56 5.95 0.55
CA GLU A 275 13.06 7.29 0.86
C GLU A 275 13.73 7.85 2.10
N ASP A 276 14.10 9.14 2.05
CA ASP A 276 14.56 9.88 3.22
C ASP A 276 13.34 10.44 3.99
N THR A 277 13.05 9.81 5.13
CA THR A 277 11.92 10.19 5.99
C THR A 277 12.02 11.64 6.52
N PHE A 278 13.23 12.18 6.69
CA PHE A 278 13.46 13.54 7.18
C PHE A 278 13.39 14.60 6.09
N LEU A 279 13.65 14.21 4.84
CA LEU A 279 13.50 15.07 3.67
C LEU A 279 12.13 14.87 3.00
N ASP A 280 11.06 14.90 3.81
CA ASP A 280 9.68 14.77 3.33
C ASP A 280 9.45 13.52 2.43
N PHE A 281 10.11 12.42 2.75
CA PHE A 281 10.06 11.15 1.99
C PHE A 281 10.58 11.30 0.55
N ALA A 282 11.58 12.15 0.34
CA ALA A 282 12.24 12.28 -0.95
C ALA A 282 12.88 10.93 -1.37
N PRO A 283 12.73 10.51 -2.64
CA PRO A 283 13.37 9.29 -3.12
C PRO A 283 14.89 9.30 -2.94
N SER A 284 15.43 8.22 -2.39
CA SER A 284 16.86 7.97 -2.21
C SER A 284 17.32 6.95 -3.26
N THR A 285 17.97 7.42 -4.31
CA THR A 285 18.33 6.59 -5.47
C THR A 285 19.85 6.45 -5.56
N GLY A 286 20.33 5.34 -6.12
CA GLY A 286 21.77 5.08 -6.18
C GLY A 286 22.14 3.61 -6.14
N PRO A 287 23.45 3.31 -6.19
CA PRO A 287 23.94 1.94 -6.08
C PRO A 287 23.68 1.38 -4.69
N VAL A 288 23.39 0.08 -4.62
CA VAL A 288 23.30 -0.72 -3.40
C VAL A 288 24.47 -1.70 -3.40
N PRO A 289 25.64 -1.34 -2.84
CA PRO A 289 26.83 -2.19 -2.93
C PRO A 289 26.65 -3.51 -2.19
N ASP A 290 25.93 -3.49 -1.07
CA ASP A 290 25.67 -4.65 -0.23
C ASP A 290 24.25 -4.60 0.35
N VAL A 291 23.67 -5.79 0.55
CA VAL A 291 22.32 -5.97 1.10
C VAL A 291 22.21 -7.31 1.81
N THR A 292 21.64 -7.29 3.02
CA THR A 292 21.26 -8.48 3.77
C THR A 292 19.74 -8.57 3.80
N ILE A 293 19.18 -9.56 3.12
CA ILE A 293 17.74 -9.81 3.09
C ILE A 293 17.37 -10.67 4.32
N PRO A 294 16.39 -10.26 5.14
CA PRO A 294 16.00 -11.02 6.32
C PRO A 294 15.32 -12.34 5.92
N VAL A 295 15.63 -13.39 6.68
CA VAL A 295 15.08 -14.74 6.50
C VAL A 295 14.70 -15.36 7.83
N GLY A 296 13.77 -16.32 7.83
CA GLY A 296 13.43 -17.07 9.03
C GLY A 296 12.01 -17.63 8.99
N PRO A 297 11.63 -18.43 10.01
CA PRO A 297 10.28 -18.96 10.11
C PRO A 297 9.23 -17.85 10.15
N GLY A 298 8.25 -17.90 9.26
CA GLY A 298 7.19 -16.89 9.16
C GLY A 298 7.67 -15.53 8.66
N VAL A 299 8.82 -15.45 7.99
CA VAL A 299 9.34 -14.24 7.31
C VAL A 299 9.39 -14.51 5.81
N ARG A 300 8.81 -13.61 5.02
CA ARG A 300 8.86 -13.59 3.56
C ARG A 300 9.33 -12.21 3.12
N CYS A 301 10.22 -12.16 2.13
CA CYS A 301 10.68 -10.92 1.54
C CYS A 301 10.56 -11.02 0.01
N ASP A 302 9.69 -10.23 -0.58
CA ASP A 302 9.53 -10.10 -2.03
C ASP A 302 10.34 -8.87 -2.48
N THR A 303 11.46 -9.07 -3.18
CA THR A 303 12.37 -7.97 -3.54
C THR A 303 13.12 -8.24 -4.84
N TYR A 304 13.55 -7.17 -5.50
CA TYR A 304 14.51 -7.20 -6.60
C TYR A 304 15.96 -6.93 -6.14
N LEU A 305 16.19 -6.60 -4.86
CA LEU A 305 17.51 -6.20 -4.36
C LEU A 305 18.51 -7.37 -4.42
N TYR A 306 19.73 -7.05 -4.84
CA TYR A 306 20.90 -7.92 -4.75
C TYR A 306 22.17 -7.06 -4.64
N PRO A 307 23.27 -7.57 -4.04
CA PRO A 307 24.51 -6.80 -3.93
C PRO A 307 25.00 -6.31 -5.30
N GLY A 308 25.20 -5.00 -5.43
CA GLY A 308 25.61 -4.32 -6.65
C GLY A 308 24.46 -3.85 -7.56
N CYS A 309 23.19 -4.02 -7.17
CA CYS A 309 22.08 -3.44 -7.91
C CYS A 309 22.01 -1.91 -7.76
N THR A 310 21.16 -1.24 -8.53
CA THR A 310 20.95 0.21 -8.45
C THR A 310 19.47 0.51 -8.29
N VAL A 311 19.12 1.31 -7.28
CA VAL A 311 17.79 1.90 -7.14
C VAL A 311 17.64 2.99 -8.19
N SER A 312 16.69 2.81 -9.10
CA SER A 312 16.46 3.70 -10.22
C SER A 312 15.68 4.96 -9.82
N PRO A 313 15.98 6.14 -10.40
CA PRO A 313 15.16 7.33 -10.23
C PRO A 313 13.90 7.35 -11.12
N PHE A 314 13.71 6.36 -11.99
CA PHE A 314 12.62 6.35 -12.98
C PHE A 314 11.35 5.63 -12.50
N TYR A 315 11.42 4.87 -11.41
CA TYR A 315 10.32 4.03 -10.92
C TYR A 315 9.95 4.38 -9.47
N ASP A 316 8.97 3.67 -8.93
CA ASP A 316 8.61 3.75 -7.51
C ASP A 316 9.82 3.44 -6.60
N SER A 317 9.82 4.04 -5.41
CA SER A 317 10.86 3.88 -4.39
C SER A 317 10.81 2.52 -3.70
N LEU A 318 9.75 1.72 -3.90
CA LEU A 318 9.60 0.39 -3.31
C LEU A 318 10.75 -0.55 -3.73
N MET A 319 11.52 -1.02 -2.76
CA MET A 319 12.63 -1.97 -2.97
C MET A 319 12.28 -3.39 -2.55
N ALA A 320 11.52 -3.54 -1.46
CA ALA A 320 11.10 -4.83 -0.95
C ALA A 320 9.76 -4.74 -0.23
N LYS A 321 9.03 -5.86 -0.21
CA LYS A 321 7.90 -6.08 0.69
C LYS A 321 8.36 -7.06 1.75
N LEU A 322 8.51 -6.59 2.97
CA LEU A 322 8.85 -7.46 4.09
C LEU A 322 7.56 -7.88 4.78
N VAL A 323 7.33 -9.18 4.85
CA VAL A 323 6.09 -9.75 5.37
C VAL A 323 6.42 -10.72 6.49
N THR A 324 5.71 -10.59 7.61
CA THR A 324 5.79 -11.57 8.70
C THR A 324 4.42 -12.15 8.99
N TRP A 325 4.43 -13.38 9.50
CA TRP A 325 3.26 -14.07 10.03
C TRP A 325 3.52 -14.56 11.44
N GLY A 326 2.51 -14.64 12.30
CA GLY A 326 2.55 -15.27 13.62
C GLY A 326 1.18 -15.75 14.10
N GLN A 327 1.14 -16.62 15.10
CA GLN A 327 -0.13 -17.13 15.63
C GLN A 327 -0.92 -16.05 16.38
N THR A 328 -0.21 -15.04 16.89
CA THR A 328 -0.77 -13.84 17.50
C THR A 328 -0.21 -12.59 16.81
N PHE A 329 -0.94 -11.47 16.93
CA PHE A 329 -0.48 -10.17 16.45
C PHE A 329 0.90 -9.81 17.00
N GLU A 330 1.11 -9.98 18.32
CA GLU A 330 2.39 -9.67 18.98
C GLU A 330 3.55 -10.54 18.48
N GLU A 331 3.28 -11.79 18.14
CA GLU A 331 4.28 -12.67 17.53
C GLU A 331 4.68 -12.16 16.14
N SER A 332 3.71 -11.84 15.27
CA SER A 332 3.99 -11.27 13.95
C SER A 332 4.73 -9.93 14.05
N ARG A 333 4.32 -9.06 14.99
CA ARG A 333 4.91 -7.74 15.23
C ARG A 333 6.35 -7.83 15.72
N THR A 334 6.62 -8.68 16.70
CA THR A 334 7.97 -8.88 17.23
C THR A 334 8.89 -9.53 16.20
N ARG A 335 8.36 -10.46 15.41
CA ARG A 335 9.06 -11.04 14.26
C ARG A 335 9.38 -9.99 13.18
N MET A 336 8.46 -9.06 12.91
CA MET A 336 8.71 -7.94 11.99
C MET A 336 9.83 -7.04 12.50
N LEU A 337 9.82 -6.69 13.79
CA LEU A 337 10.90 -5.91 14.41
C LEU A 337 12.26 -6.61 14.30
N ALA A 338 12.31 -7.92 14.52
CA ALA A 338 13.53 -8.70 14.34
C ALA A 338 13.99 -8.68 12.87
N ALA A 339 13.09 -8.96 11.92
CA ALA A 339 13.39 -8.95 10.51
C ALA A 339 13.85 -7.57 10.00
N LEU A 340 13.25 -6.47 10.49
CA LEU A 340 13.69 -5.10 10.18
C LEU A 340 15.07 -4.77 10.78
N ASN A 341 15.46 -5.38 11.91
CA ASN A 341 16.80 -5.21 12.46
C ASN A 341 17.87 -5.96 11.64
N ASP A 342 17.49 -7.09 11.03
CA ASP A 342 18.37 -7.89 10.19
C ASP A 342 18.42 -7.38 8.73
N PHE A 343 17.47 -6.53 8.32
CA PHE A 343 17.42 -5.98 6.96
C PHE A 343 18.41 -4.82 6.79
N TYR A 344 19.59 -5.13 6.28
CA TYR A 344 20.63 -4.15 5.98
C TYR A 344 20.62 -3.80 4.49
N ILE A 345 20.59 -2.51 4.15
CA ILE A 345 20.69 -1.99 2.79
C ILE A 345 21.74 -0.88 2.80
N GLN A 346 22.81 -1.03 2.03
CA GLN A 346 23.88 -0.03 1.95
C GLN A 346 23.64 0.96 0.80
N GLY A 347 23.91 2.25 1.02
CA GLY A 347 24.04 3.25 -0.04
C GLY A 347 22.80 4.12 -0.31
N VAL A 348 21.64 3.75 0.24
CA VAL A 348 20.39 4.51 0.13
C VAL A 348 19.71 4.65 1.49
N GLU A 349 18.95 5.73 1.68
CA GLU A 349 18.07 5.91 2.83
C GLU A 349 16.82 5.04 2.69
N THR A 350 16.27 4.60 3.82
CA THR A 350 15.16 3.63 3.82
C THR A 350 14.06 4.00 4.81
N SER A 351 12.85 3.49 4.57
CA SER A 351 11.71 3.59 5.49
C SER A 351 11.82 2.71 6.76
N ILE A 352 12.84 1.85 6.86
CA ILE A 352 13.01 0.88 7.96
C ILE A 352 12.98 1.54 9.36
N PRO A 353 13.71 2.64 9.63
CA PRO A 353 13.71 3.25 10.95
C PRO A 353 12.32 3.72 11.38
N LEU A 354 11.55 4.31 10.46
CA LEU A 354 10.18 4.75 10.72
C LEU A 354 9.28 3.57 11.12
N TYR A 355 9.38 2.44 10.43
CA TYR A 355 8.59 1.25 10.76
C TYR A 355 8.93 0.68 12.13
N LYS A 356 10.21 0.67 12.51
CA LYS A 356 10.62 0.27 13.86
C LYS A 356 9.99 1.17 14.93
N THR A 357 9.96 2.49 14.71
CA THR A 357 9.29 3.44 15.62
C THR A 357 7.79 3.17 15.69
N ILE A 358 7.10 3.01 14.55
CA ILE A 358 5.65 2.76 14.51
C ILE A 358 5.30 1.43 15.21
N LEU A 359 5.96 0.33 14.84
CA LEU A 359 5.70 -1.00 15.39
C LEU A 359 6.03 -1.11 16.90
N SER A 360 6.83 -0.19 17.43
CA SER A 360 7.18 -0.13 18.86
C SER A 360 6.25 0.77 19.67
N SER A 361 5.39 1.56 19.02
CA SER A 361 4.47 2.49 19.66
C SER A 361 3.31 1.75 20.34
N GLU A 362 2.81 2.28 21.46
CA GLU A 362 1.66 1.70 22.17
C GLU A 362 0.39 1.81 21.33
N GLU A 363 0.24 2.87 20.54
CA GLU A 363 -0.91 3.10 19.69
C GLU A 363 -1.02 2.03 18.60
N TYR A 364 0.11 1.63 18.00
CA TYR A 364 0.11 0.51 17.05
C TYR A 364 -0.22 -0.82 17.74
N LYS A 365 0.38 -1.08 18.91
CA LYS A 365 0.14 -2.33 19.67
C LYS A 365 -1.32 -2.50 20.10
N ASN A 366 -1.95 -1.40 20.50
CA ASN A 366 -3.36 -1.39 20.91
C ASN A 366 -4.32 -1.36 19.71
N GLY A 367 -3.80 -1.22 18.49
CA GLY A 367 -4.60 -1.15 17.28
C GLY A 367 -5.33 0.19 17.10
N ASP A 368 -4.86 1.28 17.71
CA ASP A 368 -5.37 2.66 17.57
C ASP A 368 -4.93 3.30 16.24
N LEU A 369 -5.34 2.68 15.13
CA LEU A 369 -4.92 3.03 13.79
C LEU A 369 -5.94 3.96 13.12
N SER A 370 -5.45 4.85 12.27
CA SER A 370 -6.25 5.70 11.38
C SER A 370 -5.37 6.25 10.25
N THR A 371 -5.97 6.71 9.14
CA THR A 371 -5.22 7.22 7.97
C THR A 371 -4.34 8.44 8.26
N ASP A 372 -4.60 9.14 9.37
CA ASP A 372 -3.83 10.27 9.87
C ASP A 372 -2.79 9.88 10.95
N PHE A 373 -2.56 8.58 11.22
CA PHE A 373 -1.74 8.07 12.32
C PHE A 373 -0.38 8.77 12.47
N LEU A 374 0.39 8.91 11.37
CA LEU A 374 1.72 9.54 11.43
C LEU A 374 1.67 10.98 11.97
N LYS A 375 0.65 11.74 11.54
CA LYS A 375 0.43 13.13 11.96
C LYS A 375 -0.19 13.17 13.36
N ARG A 376 -1.17 12.31 13.63
CA ARG A 376 -1.92 12.28 14.89
C ARG A 376 -1.03 12.00 16.11
N TYR A 377 0.03 11.22 15.92
CA TYR A 377 0.93 10.80 17.00
C TYR A 377 2.37 11.32 16.85
N ASP A 378 2.60 12.26 15.94
CA ASP A 378 3.90 12.90 15.68
C ASP A 378 5.04 11.90 15.46
N MET A 379 4.80 10.90 14.61
CA MET A 379 5.72 9.76 14.42
C MET A 379 7.12 10.17 13.95
N ILE A 380 7.23 11.26 13.17
CA ILE A 380 8.53 11.80 12.71
C ILE A 380 9.33 12.39 13.88
N GLU A 381 8.67 13.05 14.82
CA GLU A 381 9.33 13.57 16.02
C GLU A 381 9.80 12.42 16.92
N ARG A 382 8.98 11.37 17.09
CA ARG A 382 9.37 10.18 17.84
C ARG A 382 10.56 9.46 17.19
N LEU A 383 10.54 9.29 15.87
CA LEU A 383 11.66 8.72 15.12
C LEU A 383 12.96 9.52 15.35
N THR A 384 12.88 10.86 15.36
CA THR A 384 14.04 11.72 15.64
C THR A 384 14.62 11.44 17.04
N LYS A 385 13.76 11.25 18.04
CA LYS A 385 14.18 10.92 19.43
C LYS A 385 14.78 9.53 19.51
N ASP A 386 14.18 8.55 18.84
CA ASP A 386 14.65 7.15 18.81
C ASP A 386 16.06 7.06 18.20
N LEU A 387 16.27 7.69 17.04
CA LEU A 387 17.59 7.69 16.38
C LEU A 387 18.65 8.43 17.19
N LYS A 388 18.28 9.51 17.89
CA LYS A 388 19.21 10.21 18.80
C LYS A 388 19.63 9.29 19.94
N LYS A 389 18.67 8.60 20.57
CA LYS A 389 18.94 7.64 21.65
C LYS A 389 19.80 6.48 21.17
N GLU A 390 19.49 5.90 20.00
CA GLU A 390 20.28 4.82 19.42
C GLU A 390 21.72 5.25 19.13
N LYS A 391 21.92 6.48 18.65
CA LYS A 391 23.25 7.06 18.44
C LYS A 391 24.02 7.24 19.76
N GLU A 392 23.35 7.66 20.82
CA GLU A 392 23.94 7.78 22.17
C GLU A 392 24.36 6.40 22.70
N GLU A 393 23.48 5.41 22.63
CA GLU A 393 23.73 4.03 23.07
C GLU A 393 24.86 3.34 22.29
N LYS A 394 24.95 3.59 20.98
CA LYS A 394 25.99 2.99 20.11
C LYS A 394 27.30 3.78 20.10
N SER A 395 27.37 4.96 20.71
CA SER A 395 28.53 5.85 20.64
C SER A 395 29.81 5.20 21.19
N GLU A 396 29.72 4.52 22.34
CA GLU A 396 30.85 3.84 22.96
C GLU A 396 31.34 2.66 22.12
N ALA A 397 30.42 1.84 21.62
CA ALA A 397 30.74 0.70 20.74
C ALA A 397 31.38 1.16 19.43
N ALA A 398 30.88 2.23 18.82
CA ALA A 398 31.44 2.81 17.60
C ALA A 398 32.85 3.38 17.86
N LEU A 399 33.07 4.06 18.98
CA LEU A 399 34.39 4.56 19.38
C LEU A 399 35.37 3.41 19.60
N ALA A 400 34.95 2.35 20.30
CA ALA A 400 35.76 1.16 20.52
C ALA A 400 36.13 0.47 19.20
N ALA A 401 35.18 0.28 18.29
CA ALA A 401 35.42 -0.27 16.96
C ALA A 401 36.41 0.58 16.15
N ALA A 402 36.27 1.92 16.18
CA ALA A 402 37.19 2.83 15.49
C ALA A 402 38.62 2.75 16.06
N ILE A 403 38.76 2.66 17.38
CA ILE A 403 40.07 2.47 18.05
C ILE A 403 40.69 1.13 17.65
N ILE A 404 39.93 0.03 17.76
CA ILE A 404 40.41 -1.32 17.37
C ILE A 404 40.83 -1.35 15.91
N HIS A 405 40.03 -0.76 15.01
CA HIS A 405 40.34 -0.69 13.59
C HIS A 405 41.60 0.14 13.32
N SER A 406 41.77 1.28 14.01
CA SER A 406 42.96 2.12 13.92
C SER A 406 44.22 1.38 14.38
N GLU A 407 44.18 0.71 15.53
CA GLU A 407 45.30 -0.08 16.04
C GLU A 407 45.62 -1.29 15.14
N TYR A 408 44.60 -1.97 14.62
CA TYR A 408 44.78 -3.02 13.62
C TYR A 408 45.50 -2.50 12.37
N PHE A 409 45.09 -1.35 11.82
CA PHE A 409 45.76 -0.73 10.68
C PHE A 409 47.20 -0.30 11.00
N LYS A 410 47.44 0.33 12.15
CA LYS A 410 48.81 0.69 12.59
C LYS A 410 49.71 -0.55 12.68
N SER A 411 49.21 -1.66 13.23
CA SER A 411 49.97 -2.91 13.33
C SER A 411 50.33 -3.49 11.95
N ARG A 412 49.42 -3.39 10.97
CA ARG A 412 49.69 -3.79 9.58
C ARG A 412 50.72 -2.92 8.89
N VAL A 413 50.65 -1.60 9.09
CA VAL A 413 51.64 -0.66 8.53
C VAL A 413 53.03 -0.91 9.12
N GLN A 414 53.13 -1.14 10.43
CA GLN A 414 54.39 -1.47 11.11
C GLN A 414 54.98 -2.81 10.64
N ASN A 415 54.15 -3.84 10.44
CA ASN A 415 54.62 -5.13 9.92
C ASN A 415 55.10 -5.05 8.46
N ASN A 416 54.50 -4.19 7.62
CA ASN A 416 54.95 -3.98 6.25
C ASN A 416 56.25 -3.17 6.15
N THR A 417 56.49 -2.21 7.05
CA THR A 417 57.78 -1.48 7.10
C THR A 417 58.92 -2.34 7.66
N ALA A 418 58.63 -3.26 8.59
CA ALA A 418 59.63 -4.19 9.11
C ALA A 418 60.11 -5.23 8.06
N ASN A 419 59.24 -5.65 7.13
CA ASN A 419 59.62 -6.59 6.06
C ASN A 419 60.29 -5.94 4.83
N ASN A 420 60.20 -4.62 4.67
CA ASN A 420 60.76 -3.91 3.52
C ASN A 420 62.22 -3.43 3.72
N SER A 421 62.83 -3.69 4.88
CA SER A 421 64.20 -3.26 5.19
C SER A 421 65.29 -4.25 4.75
N ASN A 422 64.93 -5.47 4.31
CA ASN A 422 65.92 -6.54 4.02
C ASN A 422 66.24 -6.79 2.54
N TRP A 423 65.69 -6.04 1.58
CA TRP A 423 66.00 -6.26 0.16
C TRP A 423 67.18 -5.43 -0.39
N LYS A 424 67.78 -4.54 0.42
CA LYS A 424 68.83 -3.61 -0.02
C LYS A 424 70.29 -3.98 0.34
N TYR A 425 70.56 -5.17 0.89
CA TYR A 425 71.93 -5.58 1.28
C TYR A 425 72.40 -6.92 0.69
N LYS A 426 71.99 -7.26 -0.53
CA LYS A 426 72.60 -8.38 -1.28
C LYS A 426 72.84 -7.98 -2.74
N LEU A 427 73.86 -7.16 -2.95
CA LEU A 427 74.55 -6.95 -4.22
C LEU A 427 75.93 -6.39 -3.86
N ASP A 428 76.79 -7.28 -3.35
CA ASP A 428 78.25 -7.20 -3.36
C ASP A 428 78.78 -8.61 -3.68
#